data_AF-A0A7V3F863-F1
#
_entry.id   AF-A0A7V3F863-F1
#
_cell.length_a   1.000
_cell.length_b   1.000
_cell.length_c   1.000
_cell.angle_alpha   90.00
_cell.angle_beta   90.00
_cell.angle_gamma   90.00
#
_symmetry.space_group_name_H-M   'P 1'
#
loop_
_entity.id
_entity.type
_entity.pdbx_description
1 polymer ?
#
loop_
_entity_poly.entity_id
_entity_poly.type
_entity_poly.pdbx_seq_one_letter_code
_entity_poly.pdbx_strand_id
1 'polypeptide(L)'
;MALQQLDAAAARLGLEPEVHARLRWPKRCLVVSVPVRLDRGHTEVFTGYRVQHNLALGPGKGGLRYHPSVNLGEVSALAMWMSWKCALVGLPFGGAKGGICCDPTQLPAGPGVSPAPDPLSPRRRDALRPGAAAGGDHGRAAGL
;
A
#
# COMPACT_ATOMS: atom_id res chain seq x y z
N MET A 1 0.89 2.38 17.34
CA MET A 1 0.25 1.06 17.20
C MET A 1 1.16 -0.01 16.60
N ALA A 2 1.58 0.05 15.32
CA ALA A 2 2.39 -1.03 14.72
C ALA A 2 3.74 -1.28 15.42
N LEU A 3 4.47 -0.23 15.79
CA LEU A 3 5.72 -0.35 16.54
C LEU A 3 5.55 -0.98 17.92
N GLN A 4 4.45 -0.69 18.63
CA GLN A 4 4.15 -1.30 19.93
C GLN A 4 3.92 -2.81 19.80
N GLN A 5 3.28 -3.25 18.71
CA GLN A 5 3.10 -4.67 18.42
C GLN A 5 4.44 -5.35 18.11
N LEU A 6 5.31 -4.68 17.35
CA LEU A 6 6.67 -5.15 17.09
C LEU A 6 7.46 -5.29 18.39
N ASP A 7 7.39 -4.31 19.28
CA ASP A 7 8.10 -4.32 20.58
C ASP A 7 7.65 -5.48 21.46
N ALA A 8 6.33 -5.65 21.59
CA ALA A 8 5.77 -6.76 22.37
C ALA A 8 6.17 -8.13 21.79
N ALA A 9 6.18 -8.28 20.46
CA ALA A 9 6.60 -9.52 19.80
C ALA A 9 8.11 -9.76 19.96
N ALA A 10 8.94 -8.73 19.77
CA ALA A 10 10.40 -8.83 19.88
C ALA A 10 10.84 -9.25 21.29
N ALA A 11 10.21 -8.68 22.32
CA ALA A 11 10.46 -9.06 23.71
C ALA A 11 10.11 -10.53 23.98
N ARG A 12 8.98 -11.02 23.44
CA ARG A 12 8.54 -12.42 23.62
C ARG A 12 9.40 -13.43 22.86
N LEU A 13 9.99 -13.03 21.73
CA LEU A 13 10.82 -13.89 20.89
C LEU A 13 12.31 -13.85 21.26
N GLY A 14 12.72 -12.96 22.17
CA GLY A 14 14.14 -12.74 22.46
C GLY A 14 14.91 -12.28 21.22
N LEU A 15 14.28 -11.40 20.42
CA LEU A 15 14.83 -11.00 19.13
C LEU A 15 16.14 -10.21 19.31
N GLU A 16 17.14 -10.49 18.48
CA GLU A 16 18.41 -9.74 18.49
C GLU A 16 18.16 -8.24 18.31
N PRO A 17 18.86 -7.35 19.05
CA PRO A 17 18.65 -5.91 18.98
C PRO A 17 18.80 -5.34 17.57
N GLU A 18 19.74 -5.86 16.78
CA GLU A 18 19.97 -5.43 15.41
C GLU A 18 18.80 -5.77 14.47
N VAL A 19 18.24 -6.99 14.63
CA VAL A 19 17.08 -7.42 13.85
C VAL A 19 15.86 -6.59 14.25
N HIS A 20 15.67 -6.34 15.54
CA HIS A 20 14.56 -5.52 16.05
C HIS A 20 14.65 -4.09 15.51
N ALA A 21 15.83 -3.47 15.59
CA ALA A 21 16.09 -2.14 15.05
C ALA A 21 15.79 -2.05 13.56
N ARG A 22 16.23 -3.04 12.77
CA ARG A 22 15.97 -3.09 11.33
C ARG A 22 14.47 -3.22 11.01
N LEU A 23 13.72 -3.99 11.79
CA LEU A 23 12.27 -4.17 11.59
C LEU A 23 11.43 -2.95 11.97
N ARG A 24 11.99 -1.94 12.66
CA ARG A 24 11.25 -0.70 12.97
C ARG A 24 11.15 0.24 11.78
N TRP A 25 12.06 0.12 10.81
CA TRP A 25 12.21 1.07 9.72
C TRP A 25 11.90 0.43 8.37
N PRO A 26 11.10 1.08 7.52
CA PRO A 26 10.92 0.62 6.16
C PRO A 26 12.20 0.78 5.35
N LYS A 27 12.50 -0.19 4.48
CA LYS A 27 13.62 -0.13 3.55
C LYS A 27 13.55 1.08 2.61
N ARG A 28 12.35 1.49 2.20
CA ARG A 28 12.14 2.65 1.30
C ARG A 28 10.76 3.25 1.47
N CYS A 29 10.69 4.58 1.46
CA CYS A 29 9.46 5.36 1.37
C CYS A 29 9.56 6.31 0.17
N LEU A 30 8.55 6.28 -0.69
CA LEU A 30 8.42 7.17 -1.84
C LEU A 30 7.19 8.04 -1.65
N VAL A 31 7.36 9.35 -1.82
CA VAL A 31 6.27 10.32 -1.90
C VAL A 31 6.29 10.88 -3.31
N VAL A 32 5.15 10.84 -3.99
CA VAL A 32 5.03 11.20 -5.41
C VAL A 32 3.86 12.15 -5.63
N SER A 33 4.00 13.04 -6.60
CA SER A 33 2.90 13.84 -7.11
C SER A 33 2.16 13.05 -8.19
N VAL A 34 0.84 12.94 -8.06
CA VAL A 34 -0.03 12.18 -8.97
C VAL A 34 -0.99 13.15 -9.66
N PRO A 35 -0.62 13.71 -10.82
CA PRO A 35 -1.51 14.58 -11.59
C PRO A 35 -2.62 13.76 -12.25
N VAL A 36 -3.87 14.18 -12.07
CA VAL A 36 -5.06 13.57 -12.65
C VAL A 36 -5.85 14.64 -13.40
N ARG A 37 -6.15 14.36 -14.67
CA ARG A 37 -7.04 15.21 -15.45
C ARG A 37 -8.49 14.88 -15.08
N LEU A 38 -9.17 15.85 -14.49
CA LEU A 38 -10.59 15.78 -14.18
C LEU A 38 -11.43 16.18 -15.40
N ASP A 39 -12.74 16.08 -15.24
CA ASP A 39 -13.69 16.53 -16.25
C ASP A 39 -13.49 18.03 -16.54
N ARG A 40 -13.72 18.41 -17.81
CA ARG A 40 -13.56 19.80 -18.32
C ARG A 40 -12.12 20.32 -18.41
N GLY A 41 -11.12 19.45 -18.40
CA GLY A 41 -9.73 19.82 -18.72
C GLY A 41 -8.93 20.39 -17.55
N HIS A 42 -9.51 20.44 -16.35
CA HIS A 42 -8.80 20.76 -15.12
C HIS A 42 -7.85 19.62 -14.73
N THR A 43 -6.65 19.94 -14.24
CA THR A 43 -5.70 18.96 -13.70
C THR A 43 -5.56 19.17 -12.20
N GLU A 44 -5.87 18.16 -11.41
CA GLU A 44 -5.64 18.16 -9.97
C GLU A 44 -4.43 17.28 -9.62
N VAL A 45 -3.63 17.68 -8.63
CA VAL A 45 -2.44 16.93 -8.23
C VAL A 45 -2.65 16.36 -6.83
N PHE A 46 -2.66 15.03 -6.74
CA PHE A 46 -2.79 14.32 -5.47
C PHE A 46 -1.43 13.86 -4.94
N THR A 47 -1.31 13.72 -3.62
CA THR A 47 -0.12 13.10 -3.01
C THR A 47 -0.26 11.59 -2.98
N GLY A 48 0.70 10.89 -3.57
CA GLY A 48 0.84 9.44 -3.53
C GLY A 48 1.98 9.00 -2.62
N TYR A 49 1.80 7.83 -2.01
CA TYR A 49 2.77 7.17 -1.14
C TYR A 49 3.00 5.74 -1.61
N ARG A 50 4.26 5.30 -1.64
CA ARG A 50 4.63 3.89 -1.80
C ARG A 50 5.71 3.54 -0.78
N VAL A 51 5.40 2.63 0.13
CA VAL A 51 6.33 2.16 1.17
C VAL A 51 6.65 0.70 0.93
N GLN A 52 7.95 0.39 0.92
CA GLN A 52 8.49 -0.96 0.90
C GLN A 52 9.17 -1.20 2.24
N HIS A 53 8.56 -2.02 3.09
CA HIS A 53 9.02 -2.22 4.46
C HIS A 53 10.20 -3.20 4.52
N ASN A 54 10.02 -4.43 4.09
CA ASN A 54 11.06 -5.46 4.07
C ASN A 54 10.95 -6.29 2.79
N LEU A 55 12.07 -6.57 2.14
CA LEU A 55 12.18 -7.31 0.88
C LEU A 55 13.05 -8.59 0.98
N ALA A 56 13.37 -9.03 2.21
CA ALA A 56 14.26 -10.17 2.43
C ALA A 56 13.70 -11.48 1.86
N LEU A 57 12.39 -11.71 1.96
CA LEU A 57 11.73 -12.92 1.46
C LEU A 57 11.38 -12.87 -0.04
N GLY A 58 11.49 -11.70 -0.68
CA GLY A 58 11.08 -11.51 -2.07
C GLY A 58 10.54 -10.10 -2.35
N PRO A 59 9.90 -9.90 -3.52
CA PRO A 59 9.39 -8.59 -3.92
C PRO A 59 8.29 -8.09 -2.99
N GLY A 60 8.11 -6.77 -2.93
CA GLY A 60 7.22 -6.13 -1.98
C GLY A 60 5.75 -6.32 -2.36
N LYS A 61 4.98 -7.03 -1.53
CA LYS A 61 3.54 -7.24 -1.76
C LYS A 61 2.69 -6.29 -0.94
N GLY A 62 1.81 -5.57 -1.62
CA GLY A 62 0.65 -4.93 -1.01
C GLY A 62 -0.03 -3.91 -1.91
N GLY A 63 -1.34 -3.77 -1.69
CA GLY A 63 -2.22 -2.95 -2.53
C GLY A 63 -2.11 -1.45 -2.29
N LEU A 64 -2.92 -0.72 -3.03
CA LEU A 64 -3.06 0.74 -3.00
C LEU A 64 -4.35 1.12 -2.24
N ARG A 65 -4.29 2.14 -1.39
CA ARG A 65 -5.46 2.70 -0.68
C ARG A 65 -5.76 4.10 -1.22
N TYR A 66 -7.02 4.37 -1.55
CA TYR A 66 -7.49 5.71 -1.89
C TYR A 66 -8.33 6.22 -0.72
N HIS A 67 -7.88 7.29 -0.07
CA HIS A 67 -8.63 7.93 1.00
C HIS A 67 -8.10 9.35 1.24
N PRO A 68 -8.95 10.36 1.52
CA PRO A 68 -8.49 11.73 1.74
C PRO A 68 -7.60 11.90 2.98
N SER A 69 -7.61 10.94 3.91
CA SER A 69 -6.77 10.98 5.12
C SER A 69 -5.50 10.12 5.05
N VAL A 70 -5.18 9.52 3.89
CA VAL A 70 -3.97 8.70 3.76
C VAL A 70 -2.74 9.56 4.04
N ASN A 71 -1.88 9.08 4.95
CA ASN A 71 -0.59 9.68 5.24
C ASN A 71 0.54 8.63 5.25
N LEU A 72 1.79 9.10 5.21
CA LEU A 72 2.97 8.23 5.18
C LEU A 72 3.05 7.27 6.37
N GLY A 73 2.67 7.71 7.57
CA GLY A 73 2.71 6.90 8.78
C GLY A 73 1.75 5.70 8.70
N GLU A 74 0.52 5.93 8.23
CA GLU A 74 -0.47 4.88 8.00
C GLU A 74 0.05 3.86 6.96
N VAL A 75 0.53 4.34 5.81
CA VAL A 75 1.03 3.48 4.74
C VAL A 75 2.23 2.65 5.20
N SER A 76 3.11 3.24 6.03
CA SER A 76 4.26 2.54 6.61
C SER A 76 3.84 1.44 7.59
N ALA A 77 2.86 1.71 8.46
CA ALA A 77 2.32 0.71 9.37
C ALA A 77 1.66 -0.46 8.62
N LEU A 78 0.89 -0.17 7.57
CA LEU A 78 0.27 -1.19 6.72
C LEU A 78 1.31 -2.02 5.96
N ALA A 79 2.39 -1.40 5.45
CA ALA A 79 3.48 -2.11 4.78
C ALA A 79 4.24 -3.04 5.73
N MET A 80 4.43 -2.61 6.99
CA MET A 80 5.02 -3.41 8.05
C MET A 80 4.19 -4.66 8.35
N TRP A 81 2.87 -4.52 8.50
CA TRP A 81 1.97 -5.67 8.66
C TRP A 81 1.97 -6.61 7.45
N MET A 82 2.12 -6.10 6.23
CA MET A 82 2.26 -6.95 5.04
C MET A 82 3.51 -7.82 5.09
N SER A 83 4.62 -7.32 5.64
CA SER A 83 5.84 -8.14 5.82
C SER A 83 5.58 -9.31 6.75
N TRP A 84 4.97 -9.06 7.91
CA TRP A 84 4.72 -10.12 8.90
C TRP A 84 3.65 -11.08 8.42
N LYS A 85 2.58 -10.59 7.78
CA LYS A 85 1.54 -11.43 7.19
C LYS A 85 2.14 -12.39 6.17
N CYS A 86 2.94 -11.90 5.22
CA CYS A 86 3.58 -12.74 4.21
C CYS A 86 4.55 -13.75 4.82
N ALA A 87 5.35 -13.36 5.81
CA ALA A 87 6.25 -14.26 6.51
C ALA A 87 5.49 -15.36 7.27
N LEU A 88 4.44 -15.01 8.02
CA LEU A 88 3.65 -15.94 8.83
C LEU A 88 2.92 -17.01 7.99
N VAL A 89 2.46 -16.65 6.78
CA VAL A 89 1.78 -17.59 5.89
C VAL A 89 2.73 -18.27 4.88
N GLY A 90 4.05 -18.09 5.02
CA GLY A 90 5.05 -18.75 4.17
C GLY A 90 5.07 -18.30 2.71
N LEU A 91 4.67 -17.06 2.42
CA LEU A 91 4.68 -16.53 1.06
C LEU A 91 6.06 -15.95 0.70
N PRO A 92 6.56 -16.14 -0.54
CA PRO A 92 7.85 -15.61 -1.00
C PRO A 92 7.77 -14.11 -1.36
N PHE A 93 7.24 -13.31 -0.46
CA PHE A 93 7.01 -11.89 -0.64
C PHE A 93 7.44 -11.09 0.59
N GLY A 94 8.00 -9.92 0.31
CA GLY A 94 8.18 -8.87 1.29
C GLY A 94 6.88 -8.11 1.59
N GLY A 95 6.98 -7.07 2.42
CA GLY A 95 5.85 -6.18 2.71
C GLY A 95 5.97 -4.84 2.00
N ALA A 96 4.91 -4.45 1.32
CA ALA A 96 4.76 -3.12 0.77
C ALA A 96 3.34 -2.62 0.96
N LYS A 97 3.12 -1.32 0.79
CA LYS A 97 1.79 -0.71 0.69
C LYS A 97 1.90 0.59 -0.08
N GLY A 98 0.83 0.98 -0.76
CA GLY A 98 0.71 2.34 -1.26
C GLY A 98 -0.57 2.99 -0.77
N GLY A 99 -0.63 4.32 -0.91
CA GLY A 99 -1.88 5.03 -0.85
C GLY A 99 -1.84 6.36 -1.59
N ILE A 100 -3.01 6.88 -1.95
CA ILE A 100 -3.18 8.17 -2.61
C ILE A 100 -4.19 8.96 -1.78
N CYS A 101 -3.80 10.19 -1.46
CA CYS A 101 -4.59 11.14 -0.69
C CYS A 101 -5.65 11.77 -1.60
N CYS A 102 -6.74 11.04 -1.86
CA CYS A 102 -7.86 11.52 -2.66
C CYS A 102 -9.18 10.86 -2.23
N ASP A 103 -10.29 11.52 -2.53
CA ASP A 103 -11.63 10.94 -2.46
C ASP A 103 -11.95 10.23 -3.78
N PRO A 104 -12.08 8.90 -3.80
CA PRO A 104 -12.33 8.16 -5.03
C PRO A 104 -13.68 8.48 -5.67
N THR A 105 -14.64 9.05 -4.94
CA THR A 105 -15.96 9.44 -5.49
C THR A 105 -15.88 10.68 -6.37
N GLN A 106 -14.83 11.47 -6.22
CA GLN A 106 -14.58 12.69 -6.99
C GLN A 106 -13.73 12.43 -8.24
N LEU A 107 -13.28 11.18 -8.43
CA LEU A 107 -12.51 10.79 -9.60
C LEU A 107 -13.45 10.39 -10.74
N PRO A 108 -13.13 10.77 -12.00
CA PRO A 108 -13.94 10.39 -13.16
C PRO A 108 -13.99 8.86 -13.33
N ALA A 109 -15.13 8.35 -13.81
CA ALA A 109 -15.33 6.94 -14.09
C ALA A 109 -14.55 6.52 -15.36
N GLY A 110 -13.27 6.17 -15.21
CA GLY A 110 -12.37 5.76 -16.29
C GLY A 110 -11.10 5.12 -15.73
N PRO A 111 -10.31 4.38 -16.53
CA PRO A 111 -9.31 3.44 -16.04
C PRO A 111 -8.36 4.17 -15.11
N GLY A 112 -8.29 3.65 -13.88
CA GLY A 112 -7.86 4.38 -12.71
C GLY A 112 -6.57 5.16 -12.89
N VAL A 113 -6.50 6.29 -12.20
CA VAL A 113 -5.29 7.04 -11.83
C VAL A 113 -4.07 6.33 -12.37
N SER A 114 -3.66 6.65 -13.61
CA SER A 114 -2.48 6.02 -14.19
C SER A 114 -1.35 6.41 -13.23
N PRO A 115 -0.80 5.48 -12.43
CA PRO A 115 0.29 5.84 -11.56
C PRO A 115 1.37 6.34 -12.51
N ALA A 116 1.91 7.54 -12.25
CA ALA A 116 3.14 7.97 -12.90
C ALA A 116 4.08 6.76 -12.91
N PRO A 117 4.67 6.39 -14.06
CA PRO A 117 5.45 5.17 -14.18
C PRO A 117 6.45 5.15 -13.04
N ASP A 118 6.37 4.11 -12.19
CA ASP A 118 7.24 3.98 -11.03
C ASP A 118 8.69 4.05 -11.53
N PRO A 119 9.45 5.11 -11.21
CA PRO A 119 10.82 5.29 -11.73
C PRO A 119 11.76 4.19 -11.23
N LEU A 120 11.31 3.38 -10.27
CA LEU A 120 12.03 2.27 -9.67
C LEU A 120 11.38 0.91 -9.97
N SER A 121 10.36 0.87 -10.85
CA SER A 121 9.76 -0.39 -11.31
C SER A 121 10.78 -1.13 -12.19
N PRO A 122 11.41 -2.22 -11.71
CA PRO A 122 12.13 -3.11 -12.59
C PRO A 122 11.02 -3.90 -13.28
N ARG A 123 10.74 -3.60 -14.54
CA ARG A 123 9.71 -4.27 -15.34
C ARG A 123 9.67 -5.77 -14.96
N ARG A 124 8.59 -6.22 -14.29
CA ARG A 124 8.17 -7.61 -13.96
C ARG A 124 7.99 -8.07 -12.49
N ARG A 125 8.03 -7.27 -11.40
CA ARG A 125 7.87 -7.87 -10.03
C ARG A 125 6.82 -7.34 -9.04
N ASP A 126 6.20 -6.19 -9.26
CA ASP A 126 5.19 -5.69 -8.32
C ASP A 126 3.77 -5.82 -8.89
N ALA A 127 3.08 -6.91 -8.50
CA ALA A 127 1.65 -7.05 -8.74
C ALA A 127 0.89 -6.15 -7.73
N LEU A 128 0.75 -4.87 -8.06
CA LEU A 128 -0.24 -3.98 -7.44
C LEU A 128 -1.63 -4.56 -7.71
N ARG A 129 -2.22 -5.26 -6.74
CA ARG A 129 -3.65 -5.59 -6.76
C ARG A 129 -4.43 -4.45 -6.11
N PRO A 130 -5.58 -4.03 -6.68
CA PRO A 130 -6.53 -3.17 -5.99
C PRO A 130 -6.90 -3.80 -4.64
N GLY A 131 -6.84 -3.01 -3.55
CA GLY A 131 -7.47 -3.41 -2.30
C GLY A 131 -8.98 -3.36 -2.45
N ALA A 132 -9.70 -4.26 -1.78
CA ALA A 132 -11.16 -4.32 -1.82
C ALA A 132 -11.77 -2.95 -1.50
N ALA A 133 -12.46 -2.37 -2.50
CA ALA A 133 -13.49 -1.37 -2.24
C ALA A 133 -14.65 -2.14 -1.59
N ALA A 134 -15.03 -1.76 -0.38
CA ALA A 134 -16.28 -2.22 0.21
C ALA A 134 -17.42 -1.61 -0.61
N GLY A 135 -18.06 -2.42 -1.45
CA GLY A 135 -19.25 -2.07 -2.21
C GLY A 135 -20.29 -3.16 -2.00
N GLY A 136 -21.37 -2.81 -1.30
CA GLY A 136 -22.53 -3.65 -1.12
C GLY A 136 -23.39 -3.74 -2.39
N ASP A 137 -24.14 -4.83 -2.40
CA ASP A 137 -25.38 -5.10 -3.14
C ASP A 137 -25.34 -5.20 -4.67
N HIS A 138 -25.47 -6.44 -5.14
CA HIS A 138 -25.87 -6.82 -6.50
C HIS A 138 -27.00 -7.84 -6.40
N GLY A 139 -28.24 -7.36 -6.36
CA GLY A 139 -29.44 -8.13 -6.69
C GLY A 139 -30.07 -7.62 -7.98
N ARG A 140 -29.69 -8.21 -9.12
CA ARG A 140 -30.30 -7.96 -10.43
C ARG A 140 -31.70 -8.57 -10.52
N ALA A 141 -32.59 -7.85 -11.20
CA ALA A 141 -33.87 -8.30 -11.73
C ALA A 141 -33.72 -9.16 -13.00
N ALA A 142 -34.65 -10.11 -13.21
CA ALA A 142 -35.23 -10.61 -14.47
C ALA A 142 -36.34 -11.61 -14.06
N GLY A 143 -37.56 -11.68 -14.61
CA GLY A 143 -38.02 -11.29 -15.94
C GLY A 143 -38.01 -12.52 -16.85
N LEU A 144 -39.20 -13.14 -16.99
CA LEU A 144 -39.58 -14.39 -17.70
C LEU A 144 -39.42 -15.71 -16.93
#